data_AF-A0A927ZSA3-F1
#
_entry.id   AF-A0A927ZSA3-F1
#
_cell.length_a   1.000
_cell.length_b   1.000
_cell.length_c   1.000
_cell.angle_alpha   90.00
_cell.angle_beta   90.00
_cell.angle_gamma   90.00
#
_symmetry.space_group_name_H-M   'P 1'
#
loop_
_entity.id
_entity.type
_entity.pdbx_description
1 polymer ?
#
loop_
_entity_poly.entity_id
_entity_poly.type
_entity_poly.pdbx_seq_one_letter_code
_entity_poly.pdbx_strand_id
1 'polypeptide(L)'
;SFNMGGVIFGFNCLVMLAAAFMFGVAPAMFTLICMFMNAMVTDKVIAGFNSRKALLIVSNQAESIAEGIMEVGRGVTFLHGQGAFTRRERNVVFVVVTLTQVAKMKMIINAIDPDAFVIIMSASEVMGHGFSMPGVKAGAVIHRHDGHAH
;
A
#
# COMPACT_ATOMS: atom_id res chain seq x y z
N SER A 1 -9.93 -4.94 -25.23
CA SER A 1 -8.60 -4.73 -24.63
C SER A 1 -7.83 -6.03 -24.73
N PHE A 2 -6.64 -6.03 -25.34
CA PHE A 2 -5.80 -7.24 -25.38
C PHE A 2 -5.47 -7.66 -23.95
N ASN A 3 -5.87 -8.87 -23.57
CA ASN A 3 -5.51 -9.44 -22.28
C ASN A 3 -4.02 -9.83 -22.35
N MET A 4 -3.14 -9.08 -21.68
CA MET A 4 -1.69 -9.36 -21.66
C MET A 4 -1.40 -10.81 -21.27
N GLY A 5 -2.19 -11.39 -20.36
CA GLY A 5 -2.05 -12.80 -19.97
C GLY A 5 -2.29 -13.77 -21.12
N GLY A 6 -3.28 -13.48 -21.98
CA GLY A 6 -3.58 -14.30 -23.16
C GLY A 6 -2.48 -14.24 -24.23
N VAL A 7 -1.91 -13.05 -24.47
CA VAL A 7 -0.79 -12.87 -25.42
C VAL A 7 0.45 -13.62 -24.96
N ILE A 8 0.78 -13.51 -23.67
CA ILE A 8 1.92 -14.21 -23.06
C ILE A 8 1.71 -15.73 -23.08
N PHE A 9 0.49 -16.20 -22.82
CA PHE A 9 0.17 -17.63 -22.88
C PHE A 9 0.32 -18.19 -24.30
N GLY A 10 -0.19 -17.49 -25.31
CA GLY A 10 -0.07 -17.89 -26.72
C GLY A 10 1.38 -17.95 -27.19
N PHE A 11 2.19 -16.94 -26.84
CA PHE A 11 3.61 -16.91 -27.17
C PHE A 11 4.38 -18.07 -26.51
N ASN A 12 4.14 -18.35 -25.22
CA ASN A 12 4.79 -19.47 -24.53
C ASN A 12 4.39 -20.84 -25.13
N CYS A 13 3.14 -21.00 -25.55
CA CYS A 13 2.67 -22.23 -26.19
C CYS A 13 3.40 -22.47 -27.53
N LEU A 14 3.60 -21.42 -28.33
CA LEU A 14 4.38 -21.48 -29.55
C LEU A 14 5.85 -21.88 -29.29
N VAL A 15 6.49 -21.26 -28.30
CA VAL A 15 7.87 -21.60 -27.90
C VAL A 15 7.97 -23.05 -27.43
N MET A 16 7.01 -23.53 -26.64
CA MET A 16 7.01 -24.90 -26.14
C MET A 16 6.84 -25.92 -27.27
N LEU A 17 5.95 -25.67 -28.24
CA LEU A 17 5.76 -26.51 -29.42
C LEU A 17 7.02 -26.55 -30.30
N ALA A 18 7.64 -25.39 -30.55
CA ALA A 18 8.89 -25.29 -31.30
C ALA A 18 10.04 -26.04 -30.59
N ALA A 19 10.16 -25.88 -29.27
CA ALA A 19 11.18 -26.56 -28.47
C ALA A 19 10.98 -28.08 -28.43
N ALA A 20 9.74 -28.54 -28.27
CA ALA A 20 9.40 -29.97 -28.30
C ALA A 20 9.71 -30.59 -29.66
N PHE A 21 9.43 -29.87 -30.76
CA PHE A 21 9.72 -30.33 -32.11
C PHE A 21 11.23 -30.36 -32.42
N MET A 22 11.99 -29.35 -31.98
CA MET A 22 13.41 -29.23 -32.30
C MET A 22 14.35 -30.02 -31.37
N PHE A 23 13.99 -30.18 -30.09
CA PHE A 23 14.91 -30.69 -29.05
C PHE A 23 14.32 -31.81 -28.17
N GLY A 24 13.09 -32.27 -28.45
CA GLY A 24 12.42 -33.30 -27.67
C GLY A 24 11.77 -32.80 -26.37
N VAL A 25 11.33 -33.72 -25.50
CA VAL A 25 10.47 -33.40 -24.34
C VAL A 25 11.23 -32.73 -23.18
N ALA A 26 12.54 -32.95 -23.06
CA ALA A 26 13.31 -32.47 -21.91
C ALA A 26 13.37 -30.92 -21.80
N PRO A 27 13.61 -30.14 -22.88
CA PRO A 27 13.57 -28.67 -22.81
C PRO A 27 12.16 -28.11 -22.59
N ALA A 28 11.13 -28.81 -23.05
CA ALA A 28 9.74 -28.43 -22.79
C ALA A 28 9.40 -28.53 -21.29
N MET A 29 9.90 -29.56 -20.60
CA MET A 29 9.72 -29.70 -19.15
C MET A 29 10.44 -28.63 -18.35
N PHE A 30 11.64 -28.23 -18.77
CA PHE A 30 12.35 -27.11 -18.16
C PHE A 30 11.56 -25.80 -18.30
N THR A 31 11.03 -25.53 -19.50
CA THR A 31 10.18 -24.36 -19.76
C THR A 31 8.94 -24.35 -18.87
N LEU A 32 8.28 -25.50 -18.70
CA LEU A 32 7.09 -25.62 -17.86
C LEU A 32 7.41 -25.33 -16.38
N ILE A 33 8.52 -25.84 -15.86
CA ILE A 33 8.99 -25.55 -14.50
C ILE A 33 9.29 -24.05 -14.34
N CYS A 34 10.00 -23.44 -15.29
CA CYS A 34 10.29 -22.02 -15.28
C CYS A 34 9.02 -21.16 -15.31
N MET A 35 8.03 -21.52 -16.12
CA MET A 35 6.75 -20.81 -16.18
C MET A 35 5.99 -20.90 -14.86
N PHE A 36 5.92 -22.07 -14.25
CA PHE A 36 5.29 -22.25 -12.95
C PHE A 36 5.97 -21.41 -11.86
N MET A 37 7.30 -21.42 -11.83
CA MET A 37 8.07 -20.62 -10.88
C MET A 37 7.86 -19.11 -11.11
N ASN A 38 7.86 -18.67 -12.37
CA ASN A 38 7.59 -17.27 -12.73
C ASN A 38 6.19 -16.83 -12.32
N ALA A 39 5.16 -17.67 -12.50
CA ALA A 39 3.80 -17.37 -12.06
C ALA A 39 3.76 -17.16 -10.53
N MET A 40 4.31 -18.09 -9.76
CA MET A 40 4.36 -17.96 -8.30
C MET A 40 5.14 -16.73 -7.82
N VAL A 41 6.27 -16.41 -8.47
CA VAL A 41 7.07 -15.22 -8.13
C VAL A 41 6.30 -13.95 -8.48
N THR A 42 5.68 -13.89 -9.66
CA THR A 42 4.90 -12.75 -10.13
C THR A 42 3.74 -12.46 -9.18
N ASP A 43 2.98 -13.48 -8.79
CA ASP A 43 1.86 -13.33 -7.86
C ASP A 43 2.32 -12.77 -6.50
N LYS A 44 3.44 -13.29 -5.97
CA LYS A 44 4.01 -12.78 -4.71
C LYS A 44 4.51 -11.33 -4.84
N VAL A 45 5.16 -10.99 -5.95
CA VAL A 45 5.66 -9.63 -6.20
C VAL A 45 4.49 -8.66 -6.33
N ILE A 46 3.47 -8.97 -7.13
CA ILE A 46 2.30 -8.12 -7.32
C ILE A 46 1.55 -7.93 -5.99
N ALA A 47 1.25 -9.02 -5.29
CA ALA A 47 0.54 -8.97 -4.01
C ALA A 47 1.34 -8.23 -2.92
N GLY A 48 2.67 -8.40 -2.90
CA GLY A 48 3.56 -7.75 -1.94
C GLY A 48 3.73 -6.25 -2.18
N PHE A 49 4.03 -5.85 -3.42
CA PHE A 49 4.34 -4.45 -3.74
C PHE A 49 3.11 -3.54 -3.75
N ASN A 50 1.93 -4.04 -4.11
CA ASN A 50 0.71 -3.23 -4.10
C ASN A 50 -0.06 -3.30 -2.75
N SER A 51 0.47 -4.00 -1.75
CA SER A 51 -0.18 -4.12 -0.45
C SER A 51 -0.29 -2.76 0.26
N ARG A 52 -1.50 -2.43 0.72
CA ARG A 52 -1.79 -1.26 1.56
C ARG A 52 -1.82 -1.67 3.02
N LYS A 53 -1.34 -0.77 3.88
CA LYS A 53 -1.31 -0.94 5.33
C LYS A 53 -2.05 0.20 5.98
N ALA A 54 -2.97 -0.13 6.88
CA ALA A 54 -3.58 0.83 7.78
C ALA A 54 -2.75 0.89 9.06
N LEU A 55 -2.38 2.09 9.49
CA LEU A 55 -1.66 2.34 10.72
C LEU A 55 -2.61 3.03 11.70
N LEU A 56 -2.68 2.50 12.90
CA LEU A 56 -3.33 3.12 14.05
C LEU A 56 -2.24 3.46 15.06
N ILE A 57 -2.04 4.75 15.31
CA ILE A 57 -0.93 5.25 16.12
C ILE A 57 -1.52 5.93 17.35
N VAL A 58 -1.15 5.42 18.52
CA VAL A 58 -1.56 5.93 19.83
C VAL A 58 -0.35 6.56 20.49
N SER A 59 -0.44 7.85 20.81
CA SER A 59 0.66 8.64 21.35
C SER A 59 0.12 9.80 22.20
N ASN A 60 0.95 10.36 23.08
CA ASN A 60 0.65 11.64 23.75
C ASN A 60 0.88 12.85 22.83
N GLN A 61 1.67 12.68 21.77
CA GLN A 61 2.06 13.70 20.80
C GLN A 61 1.40 13.44 19.43
N ALA A 62 0.12 13.02 19.46
CA ALA A 62 -0.64 12.64 18.26
C ALA A 62 -0.70 13.75 17.21
N GLU A 63 -0.80 15.01 17.64
CA GLU A 63 -0.83 16.18 16.75
C GLU A 63 0.48 16.35 15.97
N SER A 64 1.61 16.37 16.67
CA SER A 64 2.94 16.46 16.04
C SER A 64 3.21 15.30 15.08
N ILE A 65 2.77 14.08 15.43
CA ILE A 65 2.88 12.93 14.54
C ILE A 65 2.03 13.12 13.28
N ALA A 66 0.80 13.61 13.42
CA ALA A 66 -0.07 13.86 12.29
C ALA A 66 0.53 14.90 11.34
N GLU A 67 1.09 16.00 11.87
CA GLU A 67 1.79 17.02 11.08
C GLU A 67 2.98 16.43 10.31
N GLY A 68 3.86 15.67 10.98
CA GLY A 68 5.00 15.02 10.34
C GLY A 68 4.59 14.02 9.25
N ILE A 69 3.44 13.36 9.38
CA ILE A 69 2.90 12.47 8.34
C ILE A 69 2.29 13.27 7.18
N MET A 70 1.61 14.39 7.47
CA MET A 70 1.02 15.27 6.46
C MET A 70 2.09 15.91 5.56
N GLU A 71 3.26 16.24 6.10
CA GLU A 71 4.41 16.73 5.32
C GLU A 71 4.91 15.71 4.27
N VAL A 72 4.70 14.41 4.52
CA VAL A 72 5.01 13.33 3.56
C VAL A 72 3.96 13.23 2.45
N GLY A 73 2.92 14.07 2.48
CA GLY A 73 1.85 14.11 1.48
C GLY A 73 0.82 12.99 1.69
N ARG A 74 0.61 12.55 2.93
CA ARG A 74 -0.41 11.56 3.29
C ARG A 74 -1.52 12.20 4.09
N GLY A 75 -2.77 11.89 3.71
CA GLY A 75 -3.95 12.29 4.47
C GLY A 75 -4.01 11.49 5.77
N VAL A 76 -4.34 12.18 6.86
CA VAL A 76 -4.39 11.63 8.21
C VAL A 76 -5.78 11.90 8.79
N THR A 77 -6.31 10.96 9.56
CA THR A 77 -7.57 11.12 10.28
C THR A 77 -7.31 10.98 11.78
N PHE A 78 -7.84 11.90 12.58
CA PHE A 78 -7.90 11.72 14.03
C PHE A 78 -9.13 10.89 14.40
N LEU A 79 -8.91 9.87 15.23
CA LEU A 79 -9.96 9.11 15.90
C LEU A 79 -9.95 9.52 17.37
N HIS A 80 -11.03 10.14 17.83
CA HIS A 80 -11.18 10.51 19.23
C HIS A 80 -11.57 9.28 20.05
N GLY A 81 -10.77 8.95 21.06
CA GLY A 81 -11.03 7.85 21.96
C GLY A 81 -10.76 8.23 23.41
N GLN A 82 -11.15 7.36 24.33
CA GLN A 82 -10.85 7.50 25.75
C GLN A 82 -10.06 6.28 26.22
N GLY A 83 -8.94 6.50 26.91
CA GLY A 83 -8.20 5.41 27.53
C GLY A 83 -9.02 4.75 28.63
N ALA A 84 -9.23 3.43 28.56
CA ALA A 84 -10.04 2.70 29.55
C ALA A 84 -9.45 2.79 30.97
N PHE A 85 -8.11 2.79 31.08
CA PHE A 85 -7.40 2.85 32.36
C PHE A 85 -7.27 4.29 32.87
N THR A 86 -6.84 5.21 32.02
CA THR A 86 -6.54 6.60 32.41
C THR A 86 -7.77 7.50 32.42
N ARG A 87 -8.87 7.08 31.79
CA ARG A 87 -10.10 7.87 31.56
C ARG A 87 -9.87 9.22 30.86
N ARG A 88 -8.70 9.42 30.26
CA ARG A 88 -8.38 10.63 29.51
C ARG A 88 -8.77 10.47 28.05
N GLU A 89 -9.33 11.52 27.49
CA GLU A 89 -9.48 11.65 26.04
C GLU A 89 -8.10 11.66 25.38
N ARG A 90 -8.00 10.95 24.26
CA ARG A 90 -6.78 10.77 23.48
C ARG A 90 -7.15 10.80 22.00
N ASN A 91 -6.34 11.50 21.23
CA ASN A 91 -6.40 11.44 19.78
C ASN A 91 -5.56 10.26 19.31
N VAL A 92 -6.16 9.40 18.49
CA VAL A 92 -5.50 8.28 17.83
C VAL A 92 -5.34 8.64 16.36
N VAL A 93 -4.12 8.56 15.85
CA VAL A 93 -3.79 8.91 14.47
C VAL A 93 -4.04 7.69 13.59
N PHE A 94 -4.91 7.84 12.59
CA PHE A 94 -5.22 6.82 11.59
C PHE A 94 -4.71 7.26 10.22
N VAL A 95 -3.92 6.40 9.57
CA VAL A 95 -3.39 6.67 8.23
C VAL A 95 -3.30 5.39 7.43
N VAL A 96 -3.55 5.48 6.12
CA VAL A 96 -3.36 4.37 5.18
C VAL A 96 -2.17 4.68 4.28
N VAL A 97 -1.19 3.78 4.23
CA VAL A 97 0.04 3.93 3.44
C VAL A 97 0.35 2.68 2.63
N THR A 98 1.29 2.78 1.70
CA THR A 98 1.84 1.60 1.01
C THR A 98 2.81 0.86 1.92
N LEU A 99 3.00 -0.44 1.68
CA LEU A 99 3.97 -1.25 2.42
C LEU A 99 5.37 -0.59 2.46
N THR A 100 5.80 0.00 1.36
CA THR A 100 7.09 0.70 1.22
C THR A 100 7.22 1.95 2.08
N GLN A 101 6.11 2.59 2.46
CA GLN A 101 6.10 3.80 3.28
C GLN A 101 6.05 3.51 4.78
N VAL A 102 5.71 2.30 5.19
CA VAL A 102 5.62 1.90 6.61
C VAL A 102 6.93 2.16 7.35
N ALA A 103 8.08 1.86 6.72
CA ALA A 103 9.39 2.11 7.33
C ALA A 103 9.61 3.61 7.61
N LYS A 104 9.24 4.48 6.67
CA LYS A 104 9.33 5.94 6.83
C LYS A 104 8.39 6.44 7.93
N MET A 105 7.16 5.92 8.00
CA MET A 105 6.21 6.27 9.07
C MET A 105 6.78 5.91 10.44
N LYS A 106 7.35 4.70 10.60
CA LYS A 106 7.98 4.28 11.85
C LYS A 106 9.11 5.20 12.29
N MET A 107 9.95 5.65 11.36
CA MET A 107 11.05 6.59 11.67
C MET A 107 10.51 7.92 12.19
N ILE A 108 9.50 8.50 11.53
CA ILE A 108 8.88 9.76 11.94
C ILE A 108 8.25 9.62 13.33
N ILE A 109 7.45 8.57 13.53
CA ILE A 109 6.77 8.32 14.80
C ILE A 109 7.79 8.17 15.93
N ASN A 110 8.83 7.36 15.74
CA ASN A 110 9.83 7.12 16.78
C ASN A 110 10.69 8.35 17.08
N ALA A 111 10.96 9.20 16.08
CA ALA A 111 11.70 10.45 16.28
C ALA A 111 10.90 11.48 17.09
N ILE A 112 9.58 11.48 16.98
CA ILE A 112 8.68 12.40 17.69
C ILE A 112 8.34 11.85 19.08
N ASP A 113 7.90 10.60 19.15
CA ASP A 113 7.50 9.94 20.38
C ASP A 113 7.98 8.48 20.39
N PRO A 114 9.09 8.18 21.10
CA PRO A 114 9.61 6.82 21.21
C PRO A 114 8.69 5.90 22.02
N ASP A 115 7.80 6.44 22.85
CA ASP A 115 6.82 5.68 23.65
C ASP A 115 5.50 5.45 22.89
N ALA A 116 5.39 5.92 21.64
CA ALA A 116 4.21 5.72 20.82
C ALA A 116 3.97 4.25 20.47
N PHE A 117 2.71 3.84 20.52
CA PHE A 117 2.28 2.51 20.13
C PHE A 117 1.64 2.52 18.74
N VAL A 118 2.10 1.64 17.84
CA VAL A 118 1.65 1.60 16.44
C VAL A 118 1.11 0.20 16.10
N ILE A 119 -0.15 0.13 15.71
CA ILE A 119 -0.78 -1.07 15.15
C ILE A 119 -0.73 -0.98 13.63
N ILE A 120 -0.27 -2.05 12.98
CA ILE A 120 -0.17 -2.13 11.52
C ILE A 120 -1.09 -3.25 11.04
N MET A 121 -2.11 -2.89 10.26
CA MET A 121 -3.12 -3.80 9.74
C MET A 121 -3.00 -3.89 8.21
N SER A 122 -3.25 -5.07 7.64
CA SER A 122 -3.39 -5.21 6.19
C SER A 122 -4.73 -4.65 5.74
N ALA A 123 -4.72 -3.73 4.78
CA ALA A 123 -5.94 -3.24 4.13
C ALA A 123 -6.10 -3.97 2.79
N SER A 124 -7.09 -4.86 2.70
CA SER A 124 -7.32 -5.68 1.51
C SER A 124 -7.82 -4.86 0.32
N GLU A 125 -8.62 -3.83 0.57
CA GLU A 125 -9.14 -2.92 -0.44
C GLU A 125 -9.28 -1.52 0.15
N VAL A 126 -8.86 -0.50 -0.60
CA VAL A 126 -8.97 0.90 -0.20
C VAL A 126 -9.58 1.66 -1.37
N MET A 127 -10.82 2.09 -1.22
CA MET A 127 -11.52 2.90 -2.21
C MET A 127 -11.51 4.38 -1.78
N GLY A 128 -11.13 5.28 -2.69
CA GLY A 128 -11.13 6.73 -2.42
C GLY A 128 -10.11 7.53 -3.23
N HIS A 129 -10.39 8.83 -3.38
CA HIS A 129 -9.47 9.79 -4.01
C HIS A 129 -8.18 9.94 -3.18
N GLY A 130 -7.01 9.91 -3.84
CA GLY A 130 -5.68 9.96 -3.19
C GLY A 130 -4.97 8.61 -3.06
N PHE A 131 -5.65 7.49 -3.38
CA PHE A 131 -5.07 6.14 -3.29
C PHE A 131 -4.96 5.40 -4.64
N SER A 132 -5.75 5.82 -5.65
CA SER A 132 -5.72 5.31 -7.03
C SER A 132 -5.02 6.23 -8.04
N MET A 133 -4.62 7.46 -7.67
CA MET A 133 -3.87 8.35 -8.55
C MET A 133 -2.64 8.95 -7.85
N PRO A 134 -1.47 9.01 -8.51
CA PRO A 134 -0.30 9.69 -7.97
C PRO A 134 -0.52 11.21 -7.96
N GLY A 135 -0.31 11.85 -6.81
CA GLY A 135 0.12 13.26 -6.77
C GLY A 135 -0.94 14.36 -6.77
N VAL A 136 -1.98 14.28 -5.96
CA VAL A 136 -2.78 15.48 -5.64
C VAL A 136 -2.25 16.09 -4.34
N LYS A 137 -1.60 17.25 -4.45
CA LYS A 137 -1.14 18.05 -3.30
C LYS A 137 -2.37 18.59 -2.54
N ALA A 138 -2.41 18.33 -1.24
CA ALA A 138 -3.49 18.73 -0.33
C ALA A 138 -3.74 20.24 -0.24
N GLY A 139 -2.80 21.08 -0.67
CA GLY A 139 -2.89 22.55 -0.59
C GLY A 139 -3.95 23.21 -1.48
N ALA A 140 -4.55 22.50 -2.45
CA ALA A 140 -5.53 23.09 -3.37
C ALA A 140 -7.00 22.96 -2.91
N VAL A 141 -7.29 22.20 -1.85
CA VAL A 141 -8.68 21.89 -1.44
C VAL A 141 -9.19 22.83 -0.34
N ILE A 142 -8.30 23.43 0.46
CA ILE A 142 -8.67 24.18 1.67
C ILE A 142 -9.27 25.57 1.36
N HIS A 143 -9.12 26.10 0.14
CA HIS A 143 -9.61 27.45 -0.22
C HIS A 143 -11.03 27.54 -0.79
N ARG A 144 -11.81 26.45 -0.83
CA ARG A 144 -13.13 26.47 -1.52
C ARG A 144 -14.36 26.47 -0.62
N HIS A 145 -14.23 26.56 0.70
CA HIS A 145 -15.39 26.45 1.61
C HIS A 145 -15.79 27.73 2.37
N ASP A 146 -15.11 28.86 2.15
CA ASP A 146 -15.48 30.16 2.76
C ASP A 146 -16.29 31.04 1.80
N GLY A 147 -17.33 30.47 1.18
CA GLY A 147 -18.01 31.10 0.04
C GLY A 147 -19.52 31.33 0.14
N HIS A 148 -20.24 30.73 1.09
CA HIS A 148 -21.71 30.89 1.15
C HIS A 148 -22.24 30.91 2.58
N ALA A 149 -22.20 32.09 3.19
CA ALA A 149 -23.11 32.50 4.25
C ALA A 149 -23.56 33.94 3.95
N HIS A 150 -24.60 34.05 3.12
CA HIS A 150 -25.51 35.20 3.05
C HIS A 150 -26.87 34.69 2.57
#